data_AF-A0AAV4X936-F1
#
_entry.id   AF-A0AAV4X936-F1
#
_cell.length_a   1.000
_cell.length_b   1.000
_cell.length_c   1.000
_cell.angle_alpha   90.00
_cell.angle_beta   90.00
_cell.angle_gamma   90.00
#
_symmetry.space_group_name_H-M   'P 1'
#
loop_
_entity.id
_entity.type
_entity.pdbx_description
1 polymer ?
#
loop_
_entity_poly.entity_id
_entity_poly.type
_entity_poly.pdbx_seq_one_letter_code
_entity_poly.pdbx_strand_id
1 'polypeptide(L)'
;MRGNCVEDDITGLNRPCVYNGDPVPLKDQNAINFLKEVCPTMKTGDDFSVCCDASQISVFQDSLDALATLFKRCPSCYHNLANVFCHLTCSPHQNEFLEVTDFITDGENKTVTEMSYYITETFAEGLFNSCNNVQLSFTSQKAMGISCGTHLTDCTPHLWLDFMGGHDPSPYQINFQYALNNSVPVNETIFYPMNETIVPCSQAIGPGGAACSCVDCPCEDNPPPDFPRHDAKLFGLPVMVSVMIIIYVFLAIMIIGSFIYAKCQHKTEEDELLINDEVRYVDTSFCARWGSRSDAWLKNIFTRWGTFCASQPFVVLLIALAFFVFAASGLVFFTVRTNPVELWSAPNSRAREEKDYFDNHFGPFYRTEQLIIRRNFGKPVVGTNLTFSPVFEREFYIR
;
A
#
# COMPACT_ATOMS: atom_id res chain seq x y z
N MET A 1 36.65 19.89 19.29
CA MET A 1 36.64 20.65 18.01
C MET A 1 35.64 21.78 18.11
N ARG A 2 35.84 22.93 17.45
CA ARG A 2 34.94 24.10 17.55
C ARG A 2 35.13 25.06 16.38
N GLY A 3 34.04 25.60 15.85
CA GLY A 3 34.00 26.47 14.67
C GLY A 3 34.06 25.75 13.33
N ASN A 4 33.59 26.43 12.29
CA ASN A 4 33.65 25.99 10.90
C ASN A 4 34.88 26.59 10.20
N CYS A 5 35.68 25.75 9.54
CA CYS A 5 36.93 26.16 8.91
C CYS A 5 36.80 26.24 7.38
N VAL A 6 36.74 25.07 6.73
CA VAL A 6 36.79 24.93 5.27
C VAL A 6 35.60 24.11 4.81
N GLU A 7 35.01 24.51 3.70
CA GLU A 7 33.93 23.77 3.03
C GLU A 7 34.51 22.55 2.31
N ASP A 8 33.85 21.40 2.43
CA ASP A 8 34.24 20.18 1.76
C ASP A 8 33.77 20.17 0.29
N ASP A 9 34.69 19.93 -0.64
CA ASP A 9 34.42 19.96 -2.09
C ASP A 9 33.42 18.88 -2.56
N ILE A 10 33.24 17.79 -1.80
CA ILE A 10 32.37 16.66 -2.17
C ILE A 10 30.94 16.91 -1.70
N THR A 11 30.79 17.22 -0.41
CA THR A 11 29.48 17.35 0.24
C THR A 11 28.93 18.78 0.24
N GLY A 12 29.78 19.80 0.02
CA GLY A 12 29.42 21.21 0.17
C GLY A 12 29.14 21.62 1.62
N LEU A 13 29.55 20.79 2.59
CA LEU A 13 29.33 21.01 4.02
C LEU A 13 30.63 21.48 4.69
N ASN A 14 30.50 22.32 5.71
CA ASN A 14 31.66 22.87 6.42
C ASN A 14 32.31 21.84 7.36
N ARG A 15 33.64 21.71 7.28
CA ARG A 15 34.45 20.93 8.21
C ARG A 15 34.80 21.71 9.47
N PRO A 16 34.82 21.06 10.64
CA PRO A 16 35.11 21.71 11.89
C PRO A 16 36.61 22.00 12.06
N CYS A 17 36.93 23.04 12.82
CA CYS A 17 38.30 23.36 13.20
C CYS A 17 38.75 22.56 14.43
N VAL A 18 40.03 22.18 14.46
CA VAL A 18 40.67 21.61 15.63
C VAL A 18 40.78 22.68 16.72
N TYR A 19 40.18 22.40 17.87
CA TYR A 19 40.18 23.27 19.04
C TYR A 19 40.25 22.40 20.29
N ASN A 20 41.30 22.63 21.09
CA ASN A 20 41.62 21.89 22.31
C ASN A 20 41.46 22.74 23.58
N GLY A 21 40.69 23.84 23.51
CA GLY A 21 40.40 24.66 24.69
C GLY A 21 39.14 24.20 25.42
N ASP A 22 38.83 24.86 26.53
CA ASP A 22 37.66 24.55 27.35
C ASP A 22 36.33 24.86 26.62
N PRO A 23 35.22 24.20 27.01
CA PRO A 23 33.88 24.50 26.51
C PRO A 23 33.51 25.98 26.72
N VAL A 24 32.82 26.58 25.75
CA VAL A 24 32.49 28.01 25.76
C VAL A 24 30.98 28.19 25.98
N PRO A 25 30.53 29.13 26.82
CA PRO A 25 29.11 29.40 27.02
C PRO A 25 28.46 29.88 25.72
N LEU A 26 27.42 29.17 25.28
CA LEU A 26 26.65 29.52 24.10
C LEU A 26 25.71 30.68 24.43
N LYS A 27 25.76 31.76 23.63
CA LYS A 27 24.96 32.99 23.86
C LYS A 27 23.71 33.09 22.98
N ASP A 28 23.67 32.34 21.89
CA ASP A 28 22.57 32.41 20.93
C ASP A 28 21.36 31.60 21.42
N GLN A 29 20.24 32.28 21.64
CA GLN A 29 19.03 31.67 22.17
C GLN A 29 18.39 30.67 21.21
N ASN A 30 18.48 30.89 19.89
CA ASN A 30 17.89 29.98 18.91
C ASN A 30 18.64 28.64 18.91
N ALA A 31 19.97 28.71 18.92
CA ALA A 31 20.84 27.55 18.98
C ALA A 31 20.67 26.77 20.29
N ILE A 32 20.50 27.46 21.42
CA ILE A 32 20.18 26.83 22.71
C ILE A 32 18.83 26.10 22.66
N ASN A 33 17.80 26.74 22.10
CA ASN A 33 16.47 26.13 22.02
C ASN A 33 16.48 24.87 21.14
N PHE A 34 17.17 24.91 20.01
CA PHE A 34 17.35 23.76 19.13
C PHE A 34 18.05 22.59 19.86
N LEU A 35 19.17 22.85 20.54
CA LEU A 35 19.87 21.81 21.30
C LEU A 35 19.03 21.23 22.44
N LYS A 36 18.21 22.04 23.11
CA LYS A 36 17.28 21.55 24.15
C LYS A 36 16.18 20.66 23.60
N GLU A 37 15.72 20.92 22.38
CA GLU A 37 14.68 20.12 21.73
C GLU A 37 15.24 18.78 21.22
N VAL A 38 16.40 18.83 20.55
CA VAL A 38 16.96 17.67 19.86
C VAL A 38 17.83 16.79 20.77
N CYS A 39 18.59 17.40 21.68
CA CYS A 39 19.60 16.73 22.51
C CYS A 39 19.29 16.86 24.03
N PRO A 40 18.10 16.42 24.51
CA PRO A 40 17.68 16.67 25.90
C PRO A 40 18.51 15.93 26.96
N THR A 41 19.16 14.83 26.58
CA THR A 41 19.99 13.98 27.46
C THR A 41 21.42 14.50 27.61
N MET A 42 21.85 15.43 26.76
CA MET A 42 23.21 15.97 26.79
C MET A 42 23.43 16.81 28.05
N LYS A 43 24.37 16.37 28.90
CA LYS A 43 24.81 17.14 30.08
C LYS A 43 25.52 18.41 29.60
N THR A 44 24.87 19.56 29.79
CA THR A 44 25.47 20.86 29.52
C THR A 44 26.19 21.36 30.76
N GLY A 45 27.33 22.04 30.58
CA GLY A 45 28.05 22.65 31.70
C GLY A 45 27.31 23.84 32.31
N ASP A 46 27.87 24.41 33.38
CA ASP A 46 27.36 25.65 33.97
C ASP A 46 27.23 26.75 32.89
N ASP A 47 26.15 27.53 32.93
CA ASP A 47 25.79 28.53 31.92
C ASP A 47 25.68 28.00 30.46
N PHE A 48 25.32 26.72 30.28
CA PHE A 48 25.16 26.09 28.96
C PHE A 48 26.46 26.10 28.13
N SER A 49 27.57 25.80 28.80
CA SER A 49 28.90 25.68 28.19
C SER A 49 28.99 24.41 27.33
N VAL A 50 29.26 24.59 26.04
CA VAL A 50 29.32 23.54 25.00
C VAL A 50 30.52 23.73 24.08
N CYS A 51 30.91 22.69 23.35
CA CYS A 51 32.06 22.73 22.44
C CYS A 51 31.75 23.24 21.02
N CYS A 52 30.48 23.54 20.71
CA CYS A 52 30.08 24.05 19.40
C CYS A 52 29.73 25.54 19.42
N ASP A 53 29.74 26.18 18.24
CA ASP A 53 29.27 27.56 18.06
C ASP A 53 27.95 27.63 17.28
N ALA A 54 27.35 28.83 17.20
CA ALA A 54 26.05 29.02 16.56
C ALA A 54 26.08 28.68 15.05
N SER A 55 27.19 28.93 14.36
CA SER A 55 27.34 28.59 12.94
C SER A 55 27.51 27.09 12.69
N GLN A 56 28.10 26.35 13.62
CA GLN A 56 28.16 24.89 13.58
C GLN A 56 26.78 24.29 13.83
N ILE A 57 26.03 24.86 14.77
CA ILE A 57 24.68 24.38 15.10
C ILE A 57 23.73 24.56 13.92
N SER A 58 23.83 25.65 13.13
CA SER A 58 22.99 25.81 11.94
C SER A 58 23.27 24.77 10.87
N VAL A 59 24.55 24.47 10.59
CA VAL A 59 24.92 23.41 9.62
C VAL A 59 24.52 22.04 10.15
N PHE A 60 24.68 21.81 11.46
CA PHE A 60 24.27 20.59 12.12
C PHE A 60 22.75 20.36 12.05
N GLN A 61 21.96 21.43 12.19
CA GLN A 61 20.52 21.39 12.02
C GLN A 61 20.12 20.92 10.62
N ASP A 62 20.74 21.46 9.57
CA ASP A 62 20.46 21.06 8.19
C ASP A 62 20.77 19.57 7.95
N SER A 63 21.90 19.08 8.47
CA SER A 63 22.27 17.66 8.39
C SER A 63 21.29 16.76 9.15
N LEU A 64 20.83 17.18 10.33
CA LEU A 64 19.83 16.44 11.09
C LEU A 64 18.45 16.45 10.42
N ASP A 65 18.06 17.56 9.79
CA ASP A 65 16.79 17.63 9.05
C ASP A 65 16.77 16.65 7.87
N ALA A 66 17.91 16.44 7.20
CA ALA A 66 18.06 15.38 6.21
C ALA A 66 17.82 13.98 6.81
N LEU A 67 18.42 13.68 7.97
CA LEU A 67 18.19 12.41 8.68
C LEU A 67 16.77 12.29 9.23
N ALA A 68 16.14 13.40 9.56
CA ALA A 68 14.77 13.45 10.02
C ALA A 68 13.80 12.98 8.91
N THR A 69 14.08 13.26 7.63
CA THR A 69 13.27 12.74 6.52
C THR A 69 13.22 11.21 6.48
N LEU A 70 14.26 10.54 6.97
CA LEU A 70 14.39 9.09 6.99
C LEU A 70 13.84 8.47 8.29
N PHE A 71 14.21 9.04 9.44
CA PHE A 71 14.00 8.38 10.74
C PHE A 71 12.96 9.04 11.66
N LYS A 72 12.45 10.25 11.34
CA LYS A 72 11.50 10.99 12.21
C LYS A 72 10.17 10.28 12.42
N ARG A 73 9.80 9.30 11.58
CA ARG A 73 8.58 8.50 11.74
C ARG A 73 8.58 7.71 13.06
N CYS A 74 9.75 7.31 13.55
CA CYS A 74 9.94 6.74 14.88
C CYS A 74 10.77 7.70 15.74
N PRO A 75 10.12 8.47 16.66
CA PRO A 75 10.82 9.45 17.49
C PRO A 75 11.95 8.84 18.32
N SER A 76 11.76 7.65 18.90
CA SER A 76 12.76 7.00 19.76
C SER A 76 14.04 6.67 19.00
N CYS A 77 13.92 6.14 17.77
CA CYS A 77 15.06 5.93 16.87
C CYS A 77 15.77 7.24 16.55
N TYR A 78 15.01 8.24 16.10
CA TYR A 78 15.58 9.54 15.73
C TYR A 78 16.29 10.21 16.91
N HIS A 79 15.75 10.09 18.13
CA HIS A 79 16.38 10.59 19.35
C HIS A 79 17.72 9.90 19.65
N ASN A 80 17.77 8.56 19.58
CA ASN A 80 19.02 7.82 19.79
C ASN A 80 20.07 8.20 18.73
N LEU A 81 19.65 8.36 17.47
CA LEU A 81 20.53 8.74 16.36
C LEU A 81 21.03 10.18 16.53
N ALA A 82 20.14 11.10 16.89
CA ALA A 82 20.50 12.48 17.18
C ALA A 82 21.53 12.54 18.31
N ASN A 83 21.39 11.74 19.38
CA ASN A 83 22.35 11.72 20.48
C ASN A 83 23.78 11.42 20.02
N VAL A 84 23.99 10.50 19.06
CA VAL A 84 25.33 10.21 18.50
C VAL A 84 25.99 11.48 17.97
N PHE A 85 25.26 12.23 17.13
CA PHE A 85 25.79 13.42 16.47
C PHE A 85 25.75 14.67 17.36
N CYS A 86 24.83 14.75 18.33
CA CYS A 86 24.82 15.76 19.38
C CYS A 86 26.11 15.67 20.21
N HIS A 87 26.46 14.45 20.65
CA HIS A 87 27.67 14.22 21.43
C HIS A 87 28.93 14.43 20.60
N LEU A 88 28.93 14.01 19.33
CA LEU A 88 30.00 14.29 18.39
C LEU A 88 30.24 15.80 18.24
N THR A 89 29.19 16.60 18.03
CA THR A 89 29.32 18.00 17.61
C THR A 89 29.43 18.98 18.77
N CYS A 90 28.68 18.78 19.85
CA CYS A 90 28.46 19.81 20.88
C CYS A 90 28.81 19.40 22.32
N SER A 91 29.12 18.12 22.60
CA SER A 91 29.39 17.67 23.97
C SER A 91 30.52 18.47 24.65
N PRO A 92 30.36 18.89 25.92
CA PRO A 92 31.45 19.53 26.66
C PRO A 92 32.59 18.55 26.98
N HIS A 93 32.32 17.23 26.93
CA HIS A 93 33.29 16.16 27.22
C HIS A 93 33.77 15.44 25.95
N GLN A 94 33.85 16.13 24.81
CA GLN A 94 34.26 15.54 23.52
C GLN A 94 35.60 14.79 23.58
N ASN A 95 36.55 15.27 24.37
CA ASN A 95 37.88 14.68 24.51
C ASN A 95 37.87 13.28 25.16
N GLU A 96 36.78 12.89 25.82
CA GLU A 96 36.66 11.57 26.45
C GLU A 96 36.43 10.45 25.42
N PHE A 97 35.74 10.73 24.32
CA PHE A 97 35.32 9.71 23.33
C PHE A 97 35.70 10.03 21.88
N LEU A 98 36.32 11.18 21.59
CA LEU A 98 36.77 11.55 20.25
C LEU A 98 38.29 11.73 20.20
N GLU A 99 38.91 11.18 19.16
CA GLU A 99 40.31 11.39 18.81
C GLU A 99 40.40 11.92 17.38
N VAL A 100 41.08 13.05 17.17
CA VAL A 100 41.36 13.57 15.82
C VAL A 100 42.59 12.85 15.28
N THR A 101 42.42 12.03 14.25
CA THR A 101 43.49 11.21 13.67
C THR A 101 44.23 11.94 12.57
N ASP A 102 43.53 12.73 11.75
CA ASP A 102 44.13 13.52 10.67
C ASP A 102 43.52 14.92 10.57
N PHE A 103 44.34 15.88 10.14
CA PHE A 103 43.93 17.26 9.93
C PHE A 103 44.77 17.95 8.86
N ILE A 104 44.13 18.79 8.06
CA ILE A 104 44.79 19.67 7.09
C ILE A 104 45.06 21.02 7.76
N THR A 105 46.25 21.57 7.56
CA THR A 105 46.58 22.92 8.05
C THR A 105 46.45 23.92 6.90
N ASP A 106 45.51 24.86 7.03
CA ASP A 106 45.35 25.99 6.12
C ASP A 106 45.59 27.30 6.87
N GLY A 107 46.79 27.86 6.69
CA GLY A 107 47.26 29.01 7.45
C GLY A 107 47.40 28.72 8.96
N GLU A 108 46.73 29.52 9.81
CA GLU A 108 46.70 29.32 11.27
C GLU A 108 45.62 28.32 11.71
N ASN A 109 44.68 27.97 10.82
CA ASN A 109 43.56 27.10 11.12
C ASN A 109 43.88 25.63 10.75
N LYS A 110 43.56 24.71 11.66
CA LYS A 110 43.65 23.27 11.42
C LYS A 110 42.25 22.72 11.23
N THR A 111 42.00 22.12 10.07
CA THR A 111 40.69 21.56 9.69
C THR A 111 40.72 20.04 9.85
N VAL A 112 39.73 19.48 10.54
CA VAL A 112 39.63 18.02 10.75
C VAL A 112 39.29 17.32 9.44
N THR A 113 40.05 16.29 9.07
CA THR A 113 39.78 15.42 7.91
C THR A 113 39.32 14.03 8.31
N GLU A 114 39.91 13.48 9.36
CA GLU A 114 39.60 12.15 9.87
C GLU A 114 39.60 12.15 11.39
N MET A 115 38.67 11.39 11.98
CA MET A 115 38.60 11.22 13.42
C MET A 115 38.09 9.84 13.82
N SER A 116 38.51 9.38 14.99
CA SER A 116 38.00 8.17 15.66
C SER A 116 36.96 8.55 16.71
N TYR A 117 35.81 7.89 16.67
CA TYR A 117 34.72 8.05 17.63
C TYR A 117 34.50 6.73 18.40
N TYR A 118 34.84 6.72 19.68
CA TYR A 118 34.63 5.59 20.58
C TYR A 118 33.18 5.54 21.10
N ILE A 119 32.48 4.45 20.82
CA ILE A 119 31.09 4.21 21.25
C ILE A 119 30.97 2.81 21.86
N THR A 120 30.05 2.62 22.82
CA THR A 120 29.83 1.28 23.37
C THR A 120 29.09 0.38 22.39
N GLU A 121 29.47 -0.90 22.35
CA GLU A 121 28.80 -1.91 21.50
C GLU A 121 27.31 -1.99 21.83
N THR A 122 26.96 -1.94 23.12
CA THR A 122 25.56 -1.98 23.56
C THR A 122 24.76 -0.78 23.07
N PHE A 123 25.38 0.39 22.97
CA PHE A 123 24.74 1.58 22.41
C PHE A 123 24.51 1.43 20.90
N ALA A 124 25.52 1.01 20.15
CA ALA A 124 25.44 0.80 18.70
C ALA A 124 24.36 -0.24 18.33
N GLU A 125 24.32 -1.37 19.04
CA GLU A 125 23.30 -2.41 18.85
C GLU A 125 21.89 -1.91 19.16
N GLY A 126 21.70 -1.22 20.30
CA GLY A 126 20.38 -0.71 20.68
C GLY A 126 19.88 0.41 19.75
N LEU A 127 20.78 1.27 19.29
CA LEU A 127 20.49 2.28 18.27
C LEU A 127 20.00 1.59 16.98
N PHE A 128 20.76 0.63 16.46
CA PHE A 128 20.38 -0.12 15.26
C PHE A 128 19.03 -0.82 15.42
N ASN A 129 18.81 -1.53 16.53
CA ASN A 129 17.57 -2.25 16.79
C ASN A 129 16.35 -1.31 16.89
N SER A 130 16.54 -0.09 17.40
CA SER A 130 15.46 0.92 17.44
C SER A 130 15.08 1.46 16.05
N CYS A 131 16.01 1.42 15.08
CA CYS A 131 15.86 2.04 13.77
C CYS A 131 15.64 1.07 12.61
N ASN A 132 15.99 -0.22 12.79
CA ASN A 132 16.06 -1.21 11.71
C ASN A 132 14.75 -1.39 10.92
N ASN A 133 13.59 -1.23 11.56
CA ASN A 133 12.28 -1.43 10.94
C ASN A 133 11.58 -0.14 10.51
N VAL A 134 12.20 1.04 10.70
CA VAL A 134 11.59 2.31 10.33
C VAL A 134 11.38 2.37 8.82
N GLN A 135 10.14 2.65 8.41
CA GLN A 135 9.78 2.80 7.00
C GLN A 135 9.86 4.25 6.54
N LEU A 136 10.17 4.43 5.27
CA LEU A 136 10.14 5.74 4.63
C LEU A 136 8.70 6.25 4.54
N SER A 137 8.50 7.56 4.68
CA SER A 137 7.14 8.14 4.66
C SER A 137 6.45 8.05 3.29
N PHE A 138 7.22 7.86 2.21
CA PHE A 138 6.74 7.90 0.82
C PHE A 138 6.78 6.54 0.10
N THR A 139 7.42 5.51 0.68
CA THR A 139 7.41 4.14 0.15
C THR A 139 7.32 3.13 1.29
N SER A 140 6.91 1.89 0.97
CA SER A 140 6.95 0.78 1.93
C SER A 140 8.35 0.19 2.14
N GLN A 141 9.42 0.90 1.75
CA GLN A 141 10.80 0.45 1.95
C GLN A 141 11.33 0.94 3.30
N LYS A 142 12.26 0.19 3.88
CA LYS A 142 12.93 0.54 5.14
C LYS A 142 13.95 1.65 4.92
N ALA A 143 14.07 2.57 5.86
CA ALA A 143 15.08 3.65 5.84
C ALA A 143 16.51 3.09 5.75
N MET A 144 16.77 1.97 6.44
CA MET A 144 18.05 1.25 6.39
C MET A 144 18.46 0.80 4.99
N GLY A 145 17.50 0.59 4.08
CA GLY A 145 17.79 0.24 2.69
C GLY A 145 18.45 1.39 1.91
N ILE A 146 18.37 2.62 2.38
CA ILE A 146 19.04 3.77 1.77
C ILE A 146 20.29 4.14 2.58
N SER A 147 20.24 3.97 3.90
CA SER A 147 21.30 4.43 4.80
C SER A 147 22.37 3.38 5.11
N CYS A 148 22.39 2.20 4.49
CA CYS A 148 23.40 1.16 4.73
C CYS A 148 24.30 0.88 3.51
N GLY A 149 24.41 1.85 2.60
CA GLY A 149 25.23 1.74 1.39
C GLY A 149 24.83 0.57 0.50
N THR A 150 25.81 -0.27 0.13
CA THR A 150 25.61 -1.43 -0.74
C THR A 150 24.98 -2.64 -0.04
N HIS A 151 24.88 -2.62 1.30
CA HIS A 151 24.43 -3.76 2.11
C HIS A 151 22.94 -3.66 2.44
N LEU A 152 22.09 -3.88 1.43
CA LEU A 152 20.63 -3.72 1.52
C LEU A 152 19.94 -4.75 2.44
N THR A 153 20.39 -6.01 2.41
CA THR A 153 19.77 -7.11 3.17
C THR A 153 20.56 -7.51 4.41
N ASP A 154 21.88 -7.33 4.35
CA ASP A 154 22.84 -7.83 5.34
C ASP A 154 23.43 -6.65 6.13
N CYS A 155 22.59 -5.67 6.46
CA CYS A 155 23.01 -4.50 7.22
C CYS A 155 23.22 -4.88 8.70
N THR A 156 24.40 -4.55 9.23
CA THR A 156 24.74 -4.70 10.66
C THR A 156 24.85 -3.33 11.32
N PRO A 157 24.82 -3.24 12.66
CA PRO A 157 25.02 -1.98 13.37
C PRO A 157 26.31 -1.26 12.95
N HIS A 158 27.39 -2.02 12.77
CA HIS A 158 28.70 -1.47 12.39
C HIS A 158 28.69 -0.93 10.97
N LEU A 159 28.23 -1.72 9.99
CA LEU A 159 28.18 -1.30 8.59
C LEU A 159 27.33 -0.05 8.39
N TRP A 160 26.25 0.08 9.17
CA TRP A 160 25.41 1.26 9.12
C TRP A 160 26.12 2.51 9.64
N LEU A 161 26.73 2.45 10.83
CA LEU A 161 27.44 3.59 11.40
C LEU A 161 28.69 3.94 10.58
N ASP A 162 29.40 2.94 10.06
CA ASP A 162 30.54 3.16 9.16
C ASP A 162 30.12 3.85 7.86
N PHE A 163 28.95 3.51 7.31
CA PHE A 163 28.40 4.23 6.16
C PHE A 163 28.04 5.68 6.51
N MET A 164 27.40 5.90 7.66
CA MET A 164 27.03 7.24 8.14
C MET A 164 28.25 8.12 8.46
N GLY A 165 29.36 7.50 8.87
CA GLY A 165 30.64 8.15 9.14
C GLY A 165 31.55 8.29 7.92
N GLY A 166 31.22 7.64 6.80
CA GLY A 166 31.97 7.75 5.55
C GLY A 166 32.00 9.17 5.00
N HIS A 167 33.13 9.58 4.43
CA HIS A 167 33.24 10.83 3.66
C HIS A 167 32.33 10.73 2.42
N ASP A 168 31.15 11.36 2.50
CA ASP A 168 29.90 11.09 1.76
C ASP A 168 29.03 9.96 2.39
N PRO A 169 28.01 10.29 3.23
CA PRO A 169 27.33 11.60 3.35
C PRO A 169 27.94 12.59 4.37
N SER A 170 28.95 12.20 5.15
CA SER A 170 29.59 13.10 6.13
C SER A 170 30.62 14.03 5.46
N PRO A 171 30.79 15.30 5.90
CA PRO A 171 31.83 16.21 5.37
C PRO A 171 33.27 15.77 5.62
N TYR A 172 33.49 14.87 6.58
CA TYR A 172 34.79 14.35 6.99
C TYR A 172 34.64 12.89 7.43
N GLN A 173 35.73 12.13 7.43
CA GLN A 173 35.71 10.71 7.75
C GLN A 173 35.62 10.50 9.27
N ILE A 174 34.59 9.79 9.72
CA ILE A 174 34.35 9.42 11.12
C ILE A 174 34.47 7.90 11.22
N ASN A 175 35.52 7.43 11.88
CA ASN A 175 35.75 6.02 12.13
C ASN A 175 35.15 5.64 13.48
N PHE A 176 34.01 4.94 13.45
CA PHE A 176 33.39 4.43 14.67
C PHE A 176 34.19 3.25 15.23
N GLN A 177 34.57 3.34 16.51
CA GLN A 177 35.31 2.33 17.24
C GLN A 177 34.42 1.77 18.34
N TYR A 178 34.12 0.47 18.26
CA TYR A 178 33.17 -0.17 19.16
C TYR A 178 33.88 -0.80 20.36
N ALA A 179 33.52 -0.31 21.54
CA ALA A 179 34.14 -0.73 22.79
C ALA A 179 33.18 -1.61 23.62
N LEU A 180 33.69 -2.73 24.11
CA LEU A 180 33.00 -3.60 25.08
C LEU A 180 33.20 -3.16 26.52
N ASN A 181 34.29 -2.45 26.79
CA ASN A 181 34.68 -1.99 28.12
C ASN A 181 34.44 -0.47 28.24
N ASN A 182 34.27 0.00 29.47
CA ASN A 182 34.06 1.43 29.76
C ASN A 182 35.31 2.31 29.53
N SER A 183 36.45 1.72 29.16
CA SER A 183 37.68 2.46 28.88
C SER A 183 38.49 1.76 27.79
N VAL A 184 39.01 2.55 26.85
CA VAL A 184 39.84 2.08 25.74
C VAL A 184 41.20 2.79 25.83
N PRO A 185 42.29 2.07 26.14
CA PRO A 185 43.63 2.66 26.11
C PRO A 185 44.16 2.72 24.67
N VAL A 186 44.46 3.92 24.19
CA VAL A 186 45.05 4.18 22.86
C VAL A 186 46.24 5.11 23.05
N ASN A 187 47.43 4.68 22.60
CA ASN A 187 48.65 5.50 22.60
C ASN A 187 48.90 6.28 23.91
N GLU A 188 48.87 5.60 25.06
CA GLU A 188 49.07 6.16 26.42
C GLU A 188 47.94 7.06 26.96
N THR A 189 46.89 7.30 26.17
CA THR A 189 45.66 8.00 26.60
C THR A 189 44.52 7.02 26.82
N ILE A 190 43.66 7.31 27.81
CA ILE A 190 42.50 6.48 28.12
C ILE A 190 41.25 7.23 27.65
N PHE A 191 40.54 6.65 26.69
CA PHE A 191 39.25 7.14 26.22
C PHE A 191 38.11 6.42 26.94
N TYR A 192 37.04 7.15 27.22
CA TYR A 192 35.79 6.64 27.79
C TYR A 192 34.71 6.70 26.71
N PRO A 193 34.33 5.56 26.12
CA PRO A 193 33.36 5.51 25.02
C PRO A 193 32.02 6.17 25.39
N MET A 194 31.37 6.79 24.41
CA MET A 194 30.04 7.38 24.61
C MET A 194 29.04 6.29 24.99
N ASN A 195 28.41 6.45 26.15
CA ASN A 195 27.46 5.49 26.70
C ASN A 195 26.25 6.23 27.27
N GLU A 196 25.34 6.63 26.39
CA GLU A 196 24.09 7.27 26.78
C GLU A 196 22.94 6.25 26.89
N THR A 197 21.88 6.61 27.58
CA THR A 197 20.71 5.73 27.72
C THR A 197 19.94 5.60 26.40
N ILE A 198 19.72 4.36 25.96
CA ILE A 198 18.97 4.07 24.73
C ILE A 198 17.48 4.03 25.04
N VAL A 199 16.68 4.73 24.24
CA VAL A 199 15.22 4.62 24.28
C VAL A 199 14.78 3.54 23.28
N PRO A 200 14.24 2.39 23.72
CA PRO A 200 13.76 1.36 22.81
C PRO A 200 12.56 1.87 22.00
N CYS A 201 12.36 1.32 20.80
CA CYS A 201 11.27 1.78 19.91
C CYS A 201 9.86 1.56 20.49
N SER A 202 9.71 0.62 21.44
CA SER A 202 8.47 0.36 22.17
C SER A 202 8.16 1.36 23.28
N GLN A 203 9.09 2.28 23.59
CA GLN A 203 8.95 3.27 24.65
C GLN A 203 8.95 4.69 24.08
N ALA A 204 8.19 5.58 24.72
CA ALA A 204 8.21 7.01 24.43
C ALA A 204 9.45 7.69 25.06
N ILE A 205 9.98 8.72 24.39
CA ILE A 205 11.15 9.50 24.86
C ILE A 205 10.87 10.22 26.18
N GLY A 206 9.63 10.69 26.40
CA GLY A 206 9.28 11.50 27.56
C GLY A 206 7.78 11.50 27.89
N PRO A 207 7.40 12.10 29.04
CA PRO A 207 6.02 12.15 29.50
C PRO A 207 5.15 12.94 28.50
N GLY A 208 4.13 12.27 27.94
CA GLY A 208 3.26 12.83 26.90
C GLY A 208 3.67 12.48 25.47
N GLY A 209 4.80 11.80 25.26
CA GLY A 209 5.19 11.24 23.96
C GLY A 209 4.50 9.90 23.67
N ALA A 210 4.43 9.54 22.39
CA ALA A 210 3.95 8.23 21.93
C ALA A 210 5.15 7.31 21.59
N ALA A 211 4.99 6.01 21.83
CA ALA A 211 5.92 5.00 21.33
C ALA A 211 5.78 4.83 19.81
N CYS A 212 6.79 4.22 19.17
CA CYS A 212 6.75 4.00 17.73
C CYS A 212 5.68 2.97 17.34
N SER A 213 5.15 3.10 16.12
CA SER A 213 4.15 2.17 15.60
C SER A 213 4.76 0.79 15.33
N CYS A 214 3.93 -0.26 15.35
CA CYS A 214 4.36 -1.62 14.99
C CYS A 214 4.80 -1.78 13.52
N VAL A 215 4.56 -0.76 12.69
CA VAL A 215 5.07 -0.75 11.32
C VAL A 215 6.56 -0.35 11.30
N ASP A 216 7.01 0.39 12.31
CA ASP A 216 8.39 0.91 12.46
C ASP A 216 9.21 0.20 13.53
N CYS A 217 8.57 -0.58 14.39
CA CYS A 217 9.15 -1.29 15.52
C CYS A 217 8.61 -2.73 15.52
N PRO A 218 9.44 -3.75 15.78
CA PRO A 218 8.95 -5.13 15.85
C PRO A 218 7.95 -5.26 17.03
N CYS A 219 6.76 -5.77 16.73
CA CYS A 219 5.72 -6.06 17.71
C CYS A 219 5.38 -7.55 17.68
N GLU A 220 4.78 -8.05 18.76
CA GLU A 220 4.20 -9.39 18.74
C GLU A 220 3.12 -9.50 17.67
N ASP A 221 3.20 -10.57 16.88
CA ASP A 221 2.23 -10.86 15.82
C ASP A 221 0.85 -11.10 16.44
N ASN A 222 -0.04 -10.11 16.34
CA ASN A 222 -1.45 -10.38 16.52
C ASN A 222 -1.90 -11.30 15.38
N PRO A 223 -2.58 -12.43 15.67
CA PRO A 223 -3.06 -13.30 14.61
C PRO A 223 -3.93 -12.49 13.65
N PRO A 224 -3.79 -12.69 12.32
CA PRO A 224 -4.57 -11.95 11.34
C PRO A 224 -6.07 -12.12 11.65
N PRO A 225 -6.88 -11.05 11.51
CA PRO A 225 -8.31 -11.14 11.75
C PRO A 225 -8.91 -12.23 10.86
N ASP A 226 -9.76 -13.07 11.43
CA ASP A 226 -10.44 -14.12 10.68
C ASP A 226 -11.35 -13.48 9.63
N PHE A 227 -11.13 -13.82 8.35
CA PHE A 227 -11.93 -13.25 7.27
C PHE A 227 -13.28 -13.97 7.24
N PRO A 228 -14.42 -13.28 7.47
CA PRO A 228 -15.70 -13.91 7.36
C PRO A 228 -15.90 -14.39 5.92
N ARG A 229 -15.98 -15.71 5.72
CA ARG A 229 -16.42 -16.27 4.43
C ARG A 229 -17.87 -15.85 4.23
N HIS A 230 -18.09 -14.94 3.29
CA HIS A 230 -19.44 -14.56 2.86
C HIS A 230 -20.04 -15.66 1.99
N ASP A 231 -20.42 -16.76 2.64
CA ASP A 231 -21.30 -17.74 2.01
C ASP A 231 -22.69 -17.10 1.94
N ALA A 232 -23.12 -16.74 0.72
CA ALA A 232 -24.47 -16.25 0.52
C ALA A 232 -25.46 -17.35 0.95
N LYS A 233 -26.17 -17.09 2.05
CA LYS A 233 -27.16 -18.00 2.63
C LYS A 233 -28.56 -17.40 2.47
N LEU A 234 -29.48 -18.20 1.96
CA LEU A 234 -30.90 -17.87 1.89
C LEU A 234 -31.64 -18.80 2.87
N PHE A 235 -32.31 -18.25 3.88
CA PHE A 235 -32.92 -19.00 4.99
C PHE A 235 -31.93 -19.90 5.76
N GLY A 236 -30.67 -19.49 5.90
CA GLY A 236 -29.63 -20.26 6.61
C GLY A 236 -29.02 -21.42 5.82
N LEU A 237 -29.53 -21.72 4.63
CA LEU A 237 -28.99 -22.70 3.69
C LEU A 237 -28.23 -22.01 2.55
N PRO A 238 -27.27 -22.68 1.88
CA PRO A 238 -26.64 -22.15 0.67
C PRO A 238 -27.70 -21.81 -0.39
N VAL A 239 -27.56 -20.66 -1.06
CA VAL A 239 -28.54 -20.17 -2.05
C VAL A 239 -28.94 -21.23 -3.08
N MET A 240 -27.98 -21.96 -3.64
CA MET A 240 -28.22 -23.04 -4.59
C MET A 240 -29.19 -24.10 -4.05
N VAL A 241 -29.01 -24.52 -2.79
CA VAL A 241 -29.86 -25.53 -2.15
C VAL A 241 -31.27 -25.00 -1.96
N SER A 242 -31.41 -23.76 -1.46
CA SER A 242 -32.71 -23.12 -1.26
C SER A 242 -33.48 -22.97 -2.58
N VAL A 243 -32.82 -22.57 -3.66
CA VAL A 243 -33.44 -22.46 -4.99
C VAL A 243 -33.88 -23.83 -5.53
N MET A 244 -33.06 -24.86 -5.40
CA MET A 244 -33.40 -26.22 -5.85
C MET A 244 -34.61 -26.80 -5.08
N ILE A 245 -34.70 -26.56 -3.77
CA ILE A 245 -35.87 -26.98 -2.97
C ILE A 245 -37.14 -26.31 -3.48
N ILE A 246 -37.11 -25.00 -3.74
CA ILE A 246 -38.28 -24.25 -4.24
C ILE A 246 -38.75 -24.82 -5.59
N ILE A 247 -37.82 -25.07 -6.52
CA ILE A 247 -38.13 -25.64 -7.84
C ILE A 247 -38.73 -27.05 -7.70
N TYR A 248 -38.17 -27.88 -6.83
CA TYR A 248 -38.65 -29.25 -6.62
C TYR A 248 -40.07 -29.29 -6.02
N VAL A 249 -40.34 -28.44 -5.02
CA VAL A 249 -41.67 -28.32 -4.41
C VAL A 249 -42.69 -27.84 -5.45
N PHE A 250 -42.35 -26.86 -6.27
CA PHE A 250 -43.24 -26.38 -7.34
C PHE A 250 -43.57 -27.47 -8.36
N LEU A 251 -42.56 -28.22 -8.82
CA LEU A 251 -42.75 -29.36 -9.73
C LEU A 251 -43.60 -30.47 -9.09
N ALA A 252 -43.36 -30.80 -7.83
CA ALA A 252 -44.13 -31.82 -7.12
C ALA A 252 -45.61 -31.41 -7.01
N ILE A 253 -45.91 -30.14 -6.71
CA ILE A 253 -47.28 -29.62 -6.67
C ILE A 253 -47.94 -29.73 -8.05
N MET A 254 -47.24 -29.35 -9.12
CA MET A 254 -47.77 -29.45 -10.49
C MET A 254 -48.09 -30.90 -10.88
N ILE A 255 -47.20 -31.84 -10.55
CA ILE A 255 -47.38 -33.26 -10.85
C ILE A 255 -48.53 -33.87 -10.03
N ILE A 256 -48.53 -33.64 -8.71
CA ILE A 256 -49.60 -34.13 -7.84
C ILE A 256 -50.93 -33.50 -8.24
N GLY A 257 -50.95 -32.20 -8.56
CA GLY A 257 -52.10 -31.49 -9.08
C GLY A 257 -52.62 -32.09 -10.38
N SER A 258 -51.75 -32.44 -11.33
CA SER A 258 -52.16 -33.11 -12.57
C SER A 258 -52.72 -34.50 -12.33
N PHE A 259 -52.14 -35.27 -11.41
CA PHE A 259 -52.65 -36.60 -11.03
C PHE A 259 -54.01 -36.52 -10.32
N ILE A 260 -54.20 -35.55 -9.41
CA ILE A 260 -55.48 -35.30 -8.75
C ILE A 260 -56.52 -34.87 -9.78
N TYR A 261 -56.16 -33.95 -10.69
CA TYR A 261 -57.03 -33.50 -11.78
C TYR A 261 -57.46 -34.66 -12.69
N ALA A 262 -56.51 -35.50 -13.12
CA ALA A 262 -56.79 -36.67 -13.95
C ALA A 262 -57.68 -37.70 -13.22
N LYS A 263 -57.45 -37.94 -11.92
CA LYS A 263 -58.32 -38.80 -11.12
C LYS A 263 -59.72 -38.22 -10.91
N CYS A 264 -59.83 -36.91 -10.69
CA CYS A 264 -61.11 -36.22 -10.61
C CYS A 264 -61.89 -36.34 -11.93
N GLN A 265 -61.23 -36.21 -13.08
CA GLN A 265 -61.87 -36.44 -14.37
C GLN A 265 -62.35 -37.88 -14.55
N HIS A 266 -61.48 -38.88 -14.29
CA HIS A 266 -61.83 -40.29 -14.49
C HIS A 266 -62.95 -40.77 -13.56
N LYS A 267 -63.03 -40.24 -12.33
CA LYS A 267 -64.13 -40.55 -11.40
C LYS A 267 -65.46 -39.93 -11.87
N THR A 268 -65.41 -38.77 -12.52
CA THR A 268 -66.59 -38.14 -13.12
C THR A 268 -67.11 -38.96 -14.31
N GLU A 269 -66.22 -39.61 -15.07
CA GLU A 269 -66.55 -40.46 -16.22
C GLU A 269 -67.13 -41.83 -15.78
N GLU A 270 -66.62 -42.44 -14.71
CA GLU A 270 -67.18 -43.68 -14.13
C GLU A 270 -68.54 -43.46 -13.45
N ASP A 271 -68.75 -42.32 -12.77
CA ASP A 271 -70.02 -41.96 -12.16
C ASP A 271 -71.09 -41.57 -13.23
N GLU A 272 -70.69 -41.11 -14.42
CA GLU A 272 -71.61 -40.87 -15.55
C GLU A 272 -72.09 -42.16 -16.24
N LEU A 273 -71.30 -43.25 -16.20
CA LEU A 273 -71.62 -44.51 -16.89
C LEU A 273 -72.62 -45.41 -16.13
N LEU A 274 -72.93 -45.08 -14.86
CA LEU A 274 -73.88 -45.81 -14.01
C LEU A 274 -75.29 -45.17 -13.96
N ILE A 275 -75.54 -44.08 -14.69
CA ILE A 275 -76.85 -43.43 -14.78
C ILE A 275 -77.45 -43.66 -16.18
N ASN A 276 -78.27 -44.72 -16.27
CA ASN A 276 -79.36 -45.01 -17.21
C ASN A 276 -79.44 -44.30 -18.59
N ASP A 277 -79.56 -45.17 -19.60
CA ASP A 277 -80.52 -45.17 -20.72
C ASP A 277 -81.58 -44.03 -20.73
N GLU A 278 -81.19 -42.86 -21.23
CA GLU A 278 -82.01 -41.90 -21.99
C GLU A 278 -81.06 -40.83 -22.53
N VAL A 279 -81.26 -40.39 -23.78
CA VAL A 279 -80.37 -39.50 -24.55
C VAL A 279 -79.82 -38.35 -23.71
N ARG A 280 -78.59 -38.49 -23.21
CA ARG A 280 -77.90 -37.47 -22.42
C ARG A 280 -76.88 -36.77 -23.31
N TYR A 281 -77.22 -35.54 -23.66
CA TYR A 281 -76.32 -34.55 -24.24
C TYR A 281 -75.09 -34.46 -23.33
N VAL A 282 -73.94 -34.93 -23.80
CA VAL A 282 -72.65 -34.82 -23.11
C VAL A 282 -72.48 -33.36 -22.72
N ASP A 283 -72.59 -33.05 -21.43
CA ASP A 283 -72.40 -31.69 -20.94
C ASP A 283 -70.90 -31.44 -21.00
N THR A 284 -70.44 -31.01 -22.18
CA THR A 284 -69.06 -30.63 -22.45
C THR A 284 -68.61 -29.73 -21.30
N SER A 285 -67.66 -30.22 -20.50
CA SER A 285 -66.99 -29.49 -19.41
C SER A 285 -66.85 -28.02 -19.77
N PHE A 286 -67.10 -27.10 -18.84
CA PHE A 286 -67.01 -25.65 -19.09
C PHE A 286 -65.73 -25.27 -19.85
N CYS A 287 -64.60 -25.91 -19.55
CA CYS A 287 -63.34 -25.76 -20.29
C CYS A 287 -63.38 -26.33 -21.73
N ALA A 288 -64.00 -27.48 -21.96
CA ALA A 288 -64.20 -28.06 -23.29
C ALA A 288 -65.16 -27.22 -24.14
N ARG A 289 -66.21 -26.65 -23.53
CA ARG A 289 -67.16 -25.74 -24.19
C ARG A 289 -66.55 -24.37 -24.47
N TRP A 290 -65.67 -23.89 -23.60
CA TRP A 290 -64.91 -22.66 -23.84
C TRP A 290 -63.81 -22.87 -24.88
N GLY A 291 -63.14 -24.02 -24.87
CA GLY A 291 -62.14 -24.44 -25.86
C GLY A 291 -62.71 -24.63 -27.26
N SER A 292 -63.86 -25.29 -27.41
CA SER A 292 -64.52 -25.43 -28.71
C SER A 292 -65.05 -24.09 -29.24
N ARG A 293 -65.50 -23.20 -28.35
CA ARG A 293 -65.97 -21.86 -28.69
C ARG A 293 -64.83 -20.93 -29.07
N SER A 294 -63.67 -21.02 -28.39
CA SER A 294 -62.47 -20.27 -28.76
C SER A 294 -61.89 -20.78 -30.07
N ASP A 295 -61.86 -22.09 -30.29
CA ASP A 295 -61.41 -22.69 -31.55
C ASP A 295 -62.30 -22.27 -32.73
N ALA A 296 -63.63 -22.37 -32.59
CA ALA A 296 -64.57 -21.92 -33.61
C ALA A 296 -64.46 -20.40 -33.88
N TRP A 297 -64.21 -19.60 -32.84
CA TRP A 297 -64.00 -18.16 -32.96
C TRP A 297 -62.70 -17.81 -33.70
N LEU A 298 -61.58 -18.44 -33.32
CA LEU A 298 -60.28 -18.29 -33.99
C LEU A 298 -60.39 -18.73 -35.46
N LYS A 299 -60.99 -19.88 -35.72
CA LYS A 299 -61.22 -20.40 -37.07
C LYS A 299 -61.99 -19.41 -37.94
N ASN A 300 -63.09 -18.86 -37.42
CA ASN A 300 -63.90 -17.89 -38.17
C ASN A 300 -63.16 -16.58 -38.44
N ILE A 301 -62.39 -16.07 -37.47
CA ILE A 301 -61.61 -14.84 -37.63
C ILE A 301 -60.48 -15.04 -38.63
N PHE A 302 -59.66 -16.07 -38.46
CA PHE A 302 -58.54 -16.33 -39.37
C PHE A 302 -59.00 -16.71 -40.77
N THR A 303 -60.13 -17.41 -40.90
CA THR A 303 -60.71 -17.69 -42.22
C THR A 303 -61.18 -16.40 -42.88
N ARG A 304 -61.90 -15.52 -42.16
CA ARG A 304 -62.31 -14.20 -42.69
C ARG A 304 -61.13 -13.33 -43.07
N TRP A 305 -60.11 -13.26 -42.21
CA TRP A 305 -58.91 -12.46 -42.44
C TRP A 305 -58.07 -13.02 -43.59
N GLY A 306 -57.91 -14.34 -43.66
CA GLY A 306 -57.26 -15.04 -44.76
C GLY A 306 -57.97 -14.84 -46.10
N THR A 307 -59.31 -14.95 -46.14
CA THR A 307 -60.10 -14.68 -47.34
C THR A 307 -59.99 -13.21 -47.77
N PHE A 308 -59.95 -12.27 -46.82
CA PHE A 308 -59.69 -10.87 -47.12
C PHE A 308 -58.30 -10.66 -47.74
N CYS A 309 -57.26 -11.25 -47.17
CA CYS A 309 -55.90 -11.19 -47.70
C CYS A 309 -55.77 -11.83 -49.10
N ALA A 310 -56.46 -12.95 -49.34
CA ALA A 310 -56.43 -13.65 -50.62
C ALA A 310 -57.24 -12.95 -51.72
N SER A 311 -58.32 -12.23 -51.37
CA SER A 311 -59.18 -11.54 -52.35
C SER A 311 -58.62 -10.20 -52.84
N GLN A 312 -57.75 -9.54 -52.07
CA GLN A 312 -57.14 -8.25 -52.41
C GLN A 312 -55.61 -8.23 -52.16
N PRO A 313 -54.83 -9.11 -52.83
CA PRO A 313 -53.41 -9.33 -52.50
C PRO A 313 -52.54 -8.09 -52.69
N PHE A 314 -52.77 -7.29 -53.73
CA PHE A 314 -51.96 -6.09 -54.02
C PHE A 314 -52.16 -4.98 -52.98
N VAL A 315 -53.38 -4.76 -52.50
CA VAL A 315 -53.68 -3.75 -51.48
C VAL A 315 -53.03 -4.12 -50.15
N VAL A 316 -53.14 -5.39 -49.76
CA VAL A 316 -52.51 -5.90 -48.52
C VAL A 316 -50.99 -5.81 -48.59
N LEU A 317 -50.38 -6.19 -49.72
CA LEU A 317 -48.92 -6.06 -49.91
C LEU A 317 -48.44 -4.61 -49.86
N LEU A 318 -49.17 -3.66 -50.46
CA LEU A 318 -48.82 -2.24 -50.43
C LEU A 318 -48.89 -1.69 -49.02
N ILE A 319 -49.95 -2.01 -48.27
CA ILE A 319 -50.10 -1.59 -46.87
C ILE A 319 -48.98 -2.20 -46.00
N ALA A 320 -48.67 -3.49 -46.18
CA ALA A 320 -47.61 -4.17 -45.45
C ALA A 320 -46.23 -3.57 -45.77
N LEU A 321 -45.96 -3.24 -47.03
CA LEU A 321 -44.73 -2.57 -47.45
C LEU A 321 -44.63 -1.16 -46.87
N ALA A 322 -45.72 -0.38 -46.92
CA ALA A 322 -45.77 0.95 -46.34
C ALA A 322 -45.52 0.91 -44.82
N PHE A 323 -46.12 -0.06 -44.11
CA PHE A 323 -45.87 -0.29 -42.69
C PHE A 323 -44.42 -0.70 -42.42
N PHE A 324 -43.85 -1.60 -43.23
CA PHE A 324 -42.45 -2.00 -43.11
C PHE A 324 -41.50 -0.83 -43.31
N VAL A 325 -41.68 -0.02 -44.36
CA VAL A 325 -40.86 1.17 -44.62
C VAL A 325 -40.98 2.19 -43.50
N PHE A 326 -42.20 2.43 -43.00
CA PHE A 326 -42.43 3.31 -41.86
C PHE A 326 -41.72 2.81 -40.59
N ALA A 327 -41.86 1.52 -40.25
CA ALA A 327 -41.19 0.93 -39.08
C ALA A 327 -39.66 0.91 -39.24
N ALA A 328 -39.16 0.61 -40.45
CA ALA A 328 -37.73 0.57 -40.75
C ALA A 328 -37.09 1.96 -40.80
N SER A 329 -37.86 3.03 -41.05
CA SER A 329 -37.33 4.40 -41.04
C SER A 329 -36.68 4.79 -39.70
N GLY A 330 -37.12 4.18 -38.58
CA GLY A 330 -36.53 4.37 -37.26
C GLY A 330 -35.08 3.89 -37.14
N LEU A 331 -34.61 3.03 -38.04
CA LEU A 331 -33.22 2.56 -38.06
C LEU A 331 -32.21 3.69 -38.34
N VAL A 332 -32.64 4.79 -38.94
CA VAL A 332 -31.80 5.99 -39.14
C VAL A 332 -31.35 6.59 -37.80
N PHE A 333 -32.13 6.41 -36.73
CA PHE A 333 -31.82 6.90 -35.38
C PHE A 333 -31.20 5.82 -34.48
N PHE A 334 -30.86 4.65 -35.02
CA PHE A 334 -30.26 3.57 -34.25
C PHE A 334 -28.82 3.93 -33.85
N THR A 335 -28.57 3.99 -32.53
CA THR A 335 -27.24 4.27 -31.97
C THR A 335 -26.66 3.05 -31.27
N VAL A 336 -25.42 2.67 -31.59
CA VAL A 336 -24.71 1.58 -30.93
C VAL A 336 -23.86 2.13 -29.79
N ARG A 337 -24.06 1.61 -28.57
CA ARG A 337 -23.17 1.87 -27.45
C ARG A 337 -22.00 0.88 -27.50
N THR A 338 -20.77 1.40 -27.48
CA THR A 338 -19.53 0.59 -27.49
C THR A 338 -18.74 0.70 -26.18
N ASN A 339 -19.07 1.68 -25.33
CA ASN A 339 -18.39 1.90 -24.06
C ASN A 339 -18.75 0.78 -23.06
N PRO A 340 -17.81 -0.11 -22.69
CA PRO A 340 -18.10 -1.26 -21.84
C PRO A 340 -18.67 -0.85 -20.48
N VAL A 341 -18.27 0.31 -19.95
CA VAL A 341 -18.78 0.77 -18.65
C VAL A 341 -20.29 1.04 -18.75
N GLU A 342 -20.79 1.57 -19.86
CA GLU A 342 -22.23 1.78 -20.06
C GLU A 342 -23.01 0.49 -20.33
N LEU A 343 -22.35 -0.54 -20.87
CA LEU A 343 -22.97 -1.85 -21.10
C LEU A 343 -23.08 -2.66 -19.80
N TRP A 344 -22.05 -2.62 -18.97
CA TRP A 344 -21.89 -3.53 -17.82
C TRP A 344 -22.20 -2.88 -16.46
N SER A 345 -22.46 -1.57 -16.41
CA SER A 345 -22.85 -0.89 -15.17
C SER A 345 -24.15 -0.12 -15.36
N ALA A 346 -25.09 -0.32 -14.44
CA ALA A 346 -26.30 0.50 -14.40
C ALA A 346 -25.93 1.95 -14.02
N PRO A 347 -26.56 2.96 -14.64
CA PRO A 347 -26.20 4.37 -14.44
C PRO A 347 -26.35 4.83 -12.98
N ASN A 348 -27.30 4.26 -12.24
CA ASN A 348 -27.56 4.58 -10.84
C ASN A 348 -27.08 3.46 -9.88
N SER A 349 -26.08 2.68 -10.31
CA SER A 349 -25.47 1.70 -9.40
C SER A 349 -24.51 2.40 -8.45
N ARG A 350 -24.39 1.90 -7.21
CA ARG A 350 -23.44 2.44 -6.21
C ARG A 350 -22.02 2.55 -6.77
N ALA A 351 -21.55 1.53 -7.49
CA ALA A 351 -20.23 1.54 -8.11
C ALA A 351 -20.08 2.66 -9.16
N ARG A 352 -21.17 3.04 -9.84
CA ARG A 352 -21.16 4.15 -10.81
C ARG A 352 -21.13 5.51 -10.10
N GLU A 353 -21.90 5.68 -9.04
CA GLU A 353 -21.88 6.89 -8.22
C GLU A 353 -20.51 7.12 -7.57
N GLU A 354 -19.91 6.07 -7.01
CA GLU A 354 -18.55 6.13 -6.43
C GLU A 354 -17.49 6.46 -7.49
N LYS A 355 -17.61 5.88 -8.70
CA LYS A 355 -16.75 6.21 -9.83
C LYS A 355 -16.89 7.68 -10.25
N ASP A 356 -18.11 8.14 -10.46
CA ASP A 356 -18.37 9.49 -10.93
C ASP A 356 -17.95 10.52 -9.86
N TYR A 357 -18.12 10.19 -8.57
CA TYR A 357 -17.57 10.98 -7.47
C TYR A 357 -16.05 11.06 -7.54
N PHE A 358 -15.36 9.93 -7.68
CA PHE A 358 -13.89 9.90 -7.77
C PHE A 358 -13.39 10.70 -8.98
N ASP A 359 -13.97 10.48 -10.16
CA ASP A 359 -13.57 11.14 -11.40
C ASP A 359 -13.76 12.67 -11.32
N ASN A 360 -14.78 13.16 -10.61
CA ASN A 360 -15.03 14.59 -10.42
C ASN A 360 -14.08 15.26 -9.43
N HIS A 361 -13.62 14.54 -8.39
CA HIS A 361 -12.76 15.11 -7.34
C HIS A 361 -11.26 14.94 -7.62
N PHE A 362 -10.87 13.83 -8.24
CA PHE A 362 -9.48 13.45 -8.46
C PHE A 362 -9.10 13.42 -9.95
N GLY A 363 -10.08 13.60 -10.85
CA GLY A 363 -9.90 13.34 -12.27
C GLY A 363 -10.06 11.86 -12.61
N PRO A 364 -10.26 11.53 -13.90
CA PRO A 364 -10.38 10.14 -14.34
C PRO A 364 -9.07 9.38 -14.13
N PHE A 365 -9.18 8.11 -13.77
CA PHE A 365 -8.02 7.22 -13.67
C PHE A 365 -7.24 7.16 -15.00
N TYR A 366 -5.90 7.10 -14.92
CA TYR A 366 -5.03 7.09 -16.09
C TYR A 366 -5.18 5.79 -16.89
N ARG A 367 -4.86 5.84 -18.19
CA ARG A 367 -4.86 4.66 -19.06
C ARG A 367 -3.50 3.95 -18.95
N THR A 368 -3.53 2.66 -18.63
CA THR A 368 -2.33 1.83 -18.54
C THR A 368 -2.02 1.13 -19.87
N GLU A 369 -0.81 1.30 -20.37
CA GLU A 369 -0.26 0.52 -21.49
C GLU A 369 0.90 -0.31 -20.95
N GLN A 370 0.68 -1.63 -20.78
CA GLN A 370 1.67 -2.53 -20.19
C GLN A 370 2.26 -3.48 -21.25
N LEU A 371 3.59 -3.53 -21.32
CA LEU A 371 4.32 -4.50 -22.14
C LEU A 371 5.09 -5.48 -21.24
N ILE A 372 4.70 -6.75 -21.25
CA ILE A 372 5.39 -7.81 -20.51
C ILE A 372 6.27 -8.58 -21.49
N ILE A 373 7.55 -8.26 -21.51
CA ILE A 373 8.53 -8.96 -22.37
C ILE A 373 9.16 -10.09 -21.56
N ARG A 374 9.11 -11.30 -22.12
CA ARG A 374 9.80 -12.47 -21.58
C ARG A 374 10.76 -13.03 -22.61
N ARG A 375 11.84 -13.64 -22.14
CA ARG A 375 12.77 -14.35 -23.00
C ARG A 375 12.43 -15.83 -23.04
N ASN A 376 12.19 -16.37 -24.24
CA ASN A 376 11.82 -17.78 -24.42
C ASN A 376 13.02 -18.74 -24.25
N PHE A 377 14.24 -18.30 -24.58
CA PHE A 377 15.46 -19.13 -24.53
C PHE A 377 16.67 -18.34 -24.04
N GLY A 378 17.47 -18.93 -23.16
CA GLY A 378 18.72 -18.35 -22.66
C GLY A 378 19.19 -19.08 -21.41
N LYS A 379 20.50 -19.15 -21.20
CA LYS A 379 21.06 -19.67 -19.94
C LYS A 379 21.04 -18.56 -18.88
N PRO A 380 20.88 -18.91 -17.60
CA PRO A 380 21.03 -17.92 -16.54
C PRO A 380 22.43 -17.29 -16.59
N VAL A 381 22.50 -15.99 -16.35
CA VAL A 381 23.76 -15.24 -16.30
C VAL A 381 24.29 -15.35 -14.88
N VAL A 382 25.53 -15.81 -14.71
CA VAL A 382 26.16 -15.93 -13.39
C VAL A 382 27.16 -14.79 -13.22
N GLY A 383 26.97 -13.95 -12.20
CA GLY A 383 27.88 -12.85 -11.86
C GLY A 383 28.05 -12.77 -10.35
N THR A 384 29.30 -12.70 -9.86
CA THR A 384 29.64 -12.52 -8.42
C THR A 384 28.82 -13.41 -7.46
N ASN A 385 28.78 -14.73 -7.71
CA ASN A 385 28.00 -15.73 -6.95
C ASN A 385 26.47 -15.55 -6.95
N LEU A 386 25.93 -14.67 -7.79
CA LEU A 386 24.50 -14.50 -8.01
C LEU A 386 24.10 -15.05 -9.39
N THR A 387 22.93 -15.68 -9.45
CA THR A 387 22.33 -16.24 -10.67
C THR A 387 21.18 -15.35 -11.13
N PHE A 388 21.36 -14.71 -12.28
CA PHE A 388 20.36 -13.82 -12.87
C PHE A 388 19.56 -14.54 -13.97
N SER A 389 18.28 -14.19 -14.08
CA SER A 389 17.41 -14.65 -15.18
C SER A 389 18.00 -14.28 -16.55
N PRO A 390 17.81 -15.09 -17.60
CA PRO A 390 18.31 -14.80 -18.96
C PRO A 390 17.75 -13.51 -19.58
N VAL A 391 16.68 -12.94 -19.00
CA VAL A 391 16.17 -11.60 -19.35
C VAL A 391 17.20 -10.50 -19.04
N PHE A 392 18.05 -10.72 -18.04
CA PHE A 392 19.05 -9.74 -17.62
C PHE A 392 20.34 -9.76 -18.48
N GLU A 393 20.38 -10.53 -19.57
CA GLU A 393 21.52 -10.49 -20.48
C GLU A 393 21.59 -9.14 -21.20
N ARG A 394 22.78 -8.54 -21.25
CA ARG A 394 22.99 -7.21 -21.82
C ARG A 394 22.46 -7.06 -23.25
N GLU A 395 22.60 -8.08 -24.09
CA GLU A 395 22.10 -8.05 -25.48
C GLU A 395 20.58 -7.92 -25.59
N PHE A 396 19.84 -8.40 -24.58
CA PHE A 396 18.38 -8.31 -24.54
C PHE A 396 17.87 -6.89 -24.26
N TYR A 397 18.66 -6.05 -23.60
CA TYR A 397 18.28 -4.65 -23.33
C TYR A 397 18.65 -3.69 -24.45
N ILE A 398 19.61 -4.05 -25.30
CA ILE A 398 20.15 -3.16 -26.34
C ILE A 398 19.42 -3.34 -27.68
N ARG A 399 18.79 -4.50 -27.90
CA ARG A 399 17.90 -4.74 -29.05
C ARG A 399 16.45 -4.45 -28.69
#